data_AF-A0A5B6ZB65-F1
#
_entry.id   AF-A0A5B6ZB65-F1
#
_cell.length_a   1.000
_cell.length_b   1.000
_cell.length_c   1.000
_cell.angle_alpha   90.00
_cell.angle_beta   90.00
_cell.angle_gamma   90.00
#
_symmetry.space_group_name_H-M   'P 1'
#
loop_
_entity.id
_entity.type
_entity.pdbx_description
1 polymer ?
#
loop_
_entity_poly.entity_id
_entity_poly.type
_entity_poly.pdbx_seq_one_letter_code
_entity_poly.pdbx_strand_id
1 'polypeptide(L)'
;DSNLSGLGGGGGTLNLDALSIFDGGKQLLSNILQSNMTGLTGPIGFNPDRSPIQPSYDIINVIGTGFRQIGYWSNYSGLSVVPPETLYAKPPNRSISSQQLYGVVWPGETTIQPRGWVFPNNGRQLRIGVPNRVSYQDFVSQVKGTDIIQGYCIDVFLAATKLLPYAVPYKFVLFGDGHKNPSYSQLVNMITSDAYDAAVGDIAIVTNRTKIVDFTQPYIESGLVIVAPIRKLNSSAWAFLRPFTPFMWGVTAAFFLIVGVVVWILEHRINDEFRGPPKKQFVTILWFSFSTMFFSHRENTVSTLGRMVLIIWLFVVLIINSSYTASLTSILTVQQLSSPIKGIESLIMSNEPIGFPVGSFAENYLSEELNIAKSRLVALGSPELYADALERGTVAAV
;
A
#
# COMPACT_ATOMS: atom_id res chain seq x y z
N ASP A 1 55.32 -8.77 56.29
CA ASP A 1 56.44 -8.39 57.17
C ASP A 1 56.16 -7.13 57.97
N SER A 2 55.58 -7.30 59.15
CA SER A 2 55.67 -6.34 60.24
C SER A 2 55.67 -7.14 61.56
N ASN A 3 56.88 -7.37 62.06
CA ASN A 3 57.18 -8.09 63.30
C ASN A 3 56.65 -7.29 64.51
N LEU A 4 55.67 -7.84 65.22
CA LEU A 4 55.23 -7.39 66.54
C LEU A 4 55.69 -8.40 67.60
N SER A 5 57.01 -8.57 67.71
CA SER A 5 57.66 -9.45 68.69
C SER A 5 58.30 -8.64 69.82
N GLY A 6 57.48 -7.83 70.51
CA GLY A 6 57.99 -6.87 71.50
C GLY A 6 56.98 -6.52 72.58
N LEU A 7 56.40 -7.52 73.25
CA LEU A 7 55.70 -7.37 74.53
C LEU A 7 55.72 -8.71 75.28
N GLY A 8 56.92 -9.12 75.69
CA GLY A 8 57.13 -10.21 76.64
C GLY A 8 57.20 -9.63 78.06
N GLY A 9 56.06 -9.62 78.76
CA GLY A 9 55.99 -9.19 80.15
C GLY A 9 54.57 -9.31 80.73
N GLY A 10 54.21 -10.51 81.18
CA GLY A 10 53.05 -10.76 82.04
C GLY A 10 51.68 -10.71 81.35
N GLY A 11 51.31 -11.76 80.62
CA GLY A 11 49.96 -11.93 80.09
C GLY A 11 49.89 -13.15 79.18
N GLY A 12 48.90 -14.02 79.38
CA GLY A 12 48.77 -15.30 78.68
C GLY A 12 48.92 -15.17 77.17
N THR A 13 49.66 -16.11 76.57
CA THR A 13 49.83 -16.25 75.13
C THR A 13 48.46 -16.47 74.49
N LEU A 14 47.86 -15.39 73.97
CA LEU A 14 46.60 -15.43 73.22
C LEU A 14 46.84 -16.21 71.92
N ASN A 15 46.47 -17.48 71.93
CA ASN A 15 46.52 -18.36 70.77
C ASN A 15 45.32 -18.03 69.87
N LEU A 16 45.45 -16.98 69.05
CA LEU A 16 44.40 -16.44 68.17
C LEU A 16 43.87 -17.49 67.18
N ASP A 17 44.68 -18.49 66.83
CA ASP A 17 44.29 -19.59 65.93
C ASP A 17 43.29 -20.57 66.57
N ALA A 18 43.17 -20.60 67.90
CA ALA A 18 42.21 -21.43 68.63
C ALA A 18 40.84 -20.73 68.84
N LEU A 19 40.74 -19.42 68.57
CA LEU A 19 39.52 -18.61 68.71
C LEU A 19 38.83 -18.46 67.35
N SER A 20 38.28 -19.55 66.81
CA SER A 20 37.63 -19.52 65.49
C SER A 20 36.36 -18.66 65.45
N ILE A 21 35.73 -18.40 66.60
CA ILE A 21 34.48 -17.63 66.72
C ILE A 21 34.54 -16.76 67.98
N PHE A 22 34.28 -15.46 67.81
CA PHE A 22 34.15 -14.50 68.91
C PHE A 22 32.72 -14.52 69.48
N ASP A 23 32.56 -14.98 70.73
CA ASP A 23 31.25 -15.10 71.40
C ASP A 23 30.48 -13.77 71.49
N GLY A 24 31.19 -12.64 71.63
CA GLY A 24 30.62 -11.29 71.64
C GLY A 24 30.23 -10.75 70.27
N GLY A 25 30.42 -11.51 69.19
CA GLY A 25 30.27 -11.02 67.82
C GLY A 25 28.85 -10.55 67.48
N LYS A 26 27.82 -11.22 68.01
CA LYS A 26 26.42 -10.81 67.80
C LYS A 26 26.09 -9.47 68.47
N GLN A 27 26.63 -9.25 69.67
CA GLN A 27 26.40 -8.02 70.42
C GLN A 27 27.18 -6.85 69.78
N LEU A 28 28.41 -7.10 69.34
CA LEU A 28 29.19 -6.12 68.58
C LEU A 28 28.50 -5.75 67.26
N LEU A 29 28.02 -6.73 66.50
CA LEU A 29 27.26 -6.48 65.26
C LEU A 29 26.00 -5.67 65.52
N SER A 30 25.27 -5.97 66.60
CA SER A 30 24.08 -5.18 67.00
C SER A 30 24.45 -3.73 67.29
N ASN A 31 25.54 -3.48 68.01
CA ASN A 31 26.01 -2.12 68.31
C ASN A 31 26.46 -1.38 67.05
N ILE A 32 27.09 -2.07 66.09
CA ILE A 32 27.47 -1.50 64.79
C ILE A 32 26.23 -1.11 63.97
N LEU A 33 25.23 -2.01 63.89
CA LEU A 33 24.00 -1.74 63.12
C LEU A 33 23.14 -0.63 63.73
N GLN A 34 23.21 -0.44 65.05
CA GLN A 34 22.54 0.66 65.77
C GLN A 34 23.35 1.97 65.77
N SER A 35 24.54 1.99 65.17
CA SER A 35 25.34 3.21 65.09
C SER A 35 24.67 4.24 64.18
N ASN A 36 24.63 5.48 64.64
CA ASN A 36 24.18 6.65 63.88
C ASN A 36 25.21 7.75 64.11
N MET A 37 26.07 7.97 63.12
CA MET A 37 27.16 8.93 63.21
C MET A 37 27.32 9.68 61.89
N THR A 38 27.82 10.90 61.93
CA THR A 38 28.16 11.66 60.73
C THR A 38 29.63 11.43 60.40
N GLY A 39 29.90 10.82 59.24
CA GLY A 39 31.25 10.61 58.72
C GLY A 39 31.64 11.63 57.66
N LEU A 40 32.75 11.37 56.95
CA LEU A 40 33.22 12.23 55.85
C LEU A 40 32.29 12.21 54.62
N THR A 41 31.52 11.14 54.45
CA THR A 41 30.57 10.94 53.33
C THR A 41 29.13 11.29 53.70
N GLY A 42 28.91 11.91 54.87
CA GLY A 42 27.59 12.24 55.40
C GLY A 42 27.12 11.30 56.52
N PRO A 43 25.80 11.29 56.82
CA PRO A 43 25.22 10.43 57.86
C PRO A 43 25.39 8.95 57.54
N ILE A 44 25.92 8.19 58.49
CA ILE A 44 26.11 6.74 58.42
C ILE A 44 25.13 6.09 59.38
N GLY A 45 24.25 5.26 58.82
CA GLY A 45 23.36 4.37 59.56
C GLY A 45 23.01 3.16 58.70
N PHE A 46 22.44 2.12 59.31
CA PHE A 46 22.12 0.86 58.61
C PHE A 46 20.64 0.51 58.69
N ASN A 47 20.09 0.06 57.57
CA ASN A 47 18.75 -0.53 57.49
C ASN A 47 18.73 -1.93 58.13
N PRO A 48 17.54 -2.50 58.41
CA PRO A 48 17.43 -3.87 58.95
C PRO A 48 18.05 -4.96 58.05
N ASP A 49 18.18 -4.69 56.75
CA ASP A 49 18.85 -5.55 55.76
C ASP A 49 20.39 -5.37 55.73
N ARG A 50 20.94 -4.57 56.65
CA ARG A 50 22.36 -4.19 56.77
C ARG A 50 22.87 -3.28 55.66
N SER A 51 22.01 -2.71 54.81
CA SER A 51 22.42 -1.70 53.82
C SER A 51 22.63 -0.34 54.48
N PRO A 52 23.48 0.55 53.93
CA PRO A 52 23.52 1.94 54.36
C PRO A 52 22.16 2.62 54.18
N ILE A 53 21.78 3.46 55.15
CA ILE A 53 20.63 4.35 55.07
C ILE A 53 20.99 5.50 54.11
N GLN A 54 20.13 5.75 53.13
CA GLN A 54 20.25 6.90 52.19
C GLN A 54 21.64 7.04 51.52
N PRO A 55 22.10 6.03 50.76
CA PRO A 55 23.37 6.15 50.06
C PRO A 55 23.30 7.27 49.01
N SER A 56 24.34 8.09 49.00
CA SER A 56 24.61 9.15 48.03
C SER A 56 25.85 8.81 47.21
N TYR A 57 25.85 9.21 45.94
CA TYR A 57 26.92 8.94 45.00
C TYR A 57 27.27 10.19 44.21
N ASP A 58 28.56 10.45 44.07
CA ASP A 58 29.06 11.50 43.18
C ASP A 58 29.10 10.96 41.76
N ILE A 59 28.40 11.64 40.85
CA ILE A 59 28.44 11.31 39.44
C ILE A 59 29.57 12.11 38.80
N ILE A 60 30.57 11.39 38.30
CA ILE A 60 31.77 11.97 37.68
C ILE A 60 31.79 11.68 36.18
N ASN A 61 32.25 12.68 35.42
CA ASN A 61 32.57 12.56 34.01
C ASN A 61 34.10 12.59 33.85
N VAL A 62 34.68 11.51 33.33
CA VAL A 62 36.12 11.38 33.12
C VAL A 62 36.49 11.92 31.75
N ILE A 63 37.40 12.89 31.70
CA ILE A 63 37.78 13.63 30.49
C ILE A 63 39.30 13.64 30.37
N GLY A 64 39.85 12.86 29.42
CA GLY A 64 41.28 12.71 29.24
C GLY A 64 41.95 12.15 30.50
N THR A 65 42.86 12.92 31.10
CA THR A 65 43.56 12.56 32.35
C THR A 65 42.88 13.10 33.60
N GLY A 66 41.80 13.87 33.47
CA GLY A 66 41.06 14.48 34.58
C GLY A 66 39.63 13.96 34.72
N PHE A 67 38.93 14.43 35.74
CA PHE A 67 37.51 14.20 35.89
C PHE A 67 36.80 15.47 36.35
N ARG A 68 35.51 15.56 36.04
CA ARG A 68 34.61 16.62 36.49
C ARG A 68 33.39 15.99 37.13
N GLN A 69 33.04 16.40 38.35
CA GLN A 69 31.77 16.02 38.94
C GLN A 69 30.61 16.73 38.22
N ILE A 70 29.62 15.95 37.78
CA ILE A 70 28.46 16.45 37.03
C ILE A 70 27.20 16.55 37.89
N GLY A 71 27.20 15.90 39.05
CA GLY A 71 26.15 16.03 40.07
C GLY A 71 26.26 14.92 41.11
N TYR A 72 25.15 14.73 41.81
CA TYR A 72 24.95 13.72 42.84
C TYR A 72 23.75 12.85 42.48
N TRP A 73 23.79 11.60 42.88
CA TRP A 73 22.63 10.73 42.89
C TRP A 73 22.34 10.24 44.31
N SER A 74 21.08 10.26 44.70
CA SER A 74 20.63 9.59 45.92
C SER A 74 19.27 8.94 45.68
N ASN A 75 18.92 7.95 46.50
CA ASN A 75 17.57 7.38 46.46
C ASN A 75 16.49 8.42 46.85
N TYR A 76 16.84 9.54 47.48
CA TYR A 76 15.87 10.57 47.85
C TYR A 76 15.56 11.52 46.68
N SER A 77 16.60 12.14 46.12
CA SER A 77 16.52 13.20 45.11
C SER A 77 16.62 12.71 43.67
N GLY A 78 17.12 11.49 43.43
CA GLY A 78 17.59 11.10 42.09
C GLY A 78 18.83 11.92 41.69
N LEU A 79 18.98 12.20 40.39
CA LEU A 79 20.06 13.03 39.85
C LEU A 79 19.83 14.51 40.17
N SER A 80 20.83 15.17 40.77
CA SER A 80 20.78 16.61 41.08
C SER A 80 22.17 17.23 41.12
N VAL A 81 22.26 18.54 40.84
CA VAL A 81 23.48 19.32 41.14
C VAL A 81 23.64 19.57 42.64
N VAL A 82 22.54 19.54 43.39
CA VAL A 82 22.52 19.91 44.80
C VAL A 82 22.90 18.70 45.67
N PRO A 83 23.79 18.86 46.66
CA PRO A 83 24.16 17.77 47.57
C PRO A 83 22.94 17.17 48.28
N PRO A 84 22.77 15.83 48.29
CA PRO A 84 21.60 15.15 48.85
C PRO A 84 21.27 15.51 50.30
N GLU A 85 22.30 15.75 51.12
CA GLU A 85 22.18 16.10 52.54
C GLU A 85 21.31 17.34 52.78
N THR A 86 21.43 18.34 51.89
CA THR A 86 20.65 19.59 51.98
C THR A 86 19.18 19.40 51.58
N LEU A 87 18.88 18.30 50.87
CA LEU A 87 17.55 18.00 50.35
C LEU A 87 16.74 17.12 51.31
N TYR A 88 17.38 16.40 52.23
CA TYR A 88 16.68 15.55 53.21
C TYR A 88 15.73 16.33 54.14
N ALA A 89 15.95 17.63 54.32
CA ALA A 89 15.07 18.51 55.11
C ALA A 89 13.76 18.90 54.40
N LYS A 90 13.66 18.64 53.09
CA LYS A 90 12.50 19.00 52.24
C LYS A 90 11.87 17.71 51.70
N PRO A 91 10.56 17.68 51.36
CA PRO A 91 9.94 16.49 50.79
C PRO A 91 10.63 16.06 49.47
N PRO A 92 10.63 14.76 49.15
CA PRO A 92 11.35 14.24 47.99
C PRO A 92 10.73 14.77 46.69
N ASN A 93 11.55 15.36 45.83
CA ASN A 93 11.11 15.89 44.53
C ASN A 93 11.98 15.35 43.40
N ARG A 94 11.41 14.46 42.57
CA ARG A 94 12.08 13.77 41.47
C ARG A 94 11.68 14.30 40.08
N SER A 95 11.13 15.51 39.98
CA SER A 95 10.72 16.09 38.68
C SER A 95 11.90 16.21 37.70
N ILE A 96 11.67 15.97 36.41
CA ILE A 96 12.71 16.08 35.37
C ILE A 96 13.34 17.49 35.33
N SER A 97 12.57 18.54 35.67
CA SER A 97 13.05 19.92 35.73
C SER A 97 14.08 20.19 36.85
N SER A 98 14.09 19.38 37.92
CA SER A 98 15.07 19.49 39.02
C SER A 98 16.31 18.62 38.80
N GLN A 99 16.33 17.80 37.74
CA GLN A 99 17.44 16.92 37.34
C GLN A 99 18.39 17.61 36.37
N GLN A 100 18.63 18.91 36.54
CA GLN A 100 19.70 19.58 35.81
C GLN A 100 21.03 18.97 36.29
N LEU A 101 21.86 18.52 35.37
CA LEU A 101 23.24 18.11 35.62
C LEU A 101 24.16 19.09 34.92
N TYR A 102 25.40 19.21 35.39
CA TYR A 102 26.40 19.93 34.61
C TYR A 102 26.62 19.24 33.26
N GLY A 103 26.97 20.03 32.24
CA GLY A 103 27.18 19.51 30.88
C GLY A 103 28.19 18.37 30.85
N VAL A 104 27.81 17.30 30.15
CA VAL A 104 28.62 16.09 29.96
C VAL A 104 29.40 16.22 28.66
N VAL A 105 30.70 15.94 28.73
CA VAL A 105 31.57 15.77 27.56
C VAL A 105 31.62 14.28 27.28
N TRP A 106 31.18 13.89 26.10
CA TRP A 106 31.17 12.51 25.63
C TRP A 106 32.50 12.16 24.96
N PRO A 107 32.82 10.86 24.81
CA PRO A 107 33.99 10.43 24.06
C PRO A 107 34.05 11.10 22.67
N GLY A 108 35.23 11.61 22.29
CA GLY A 108 35.40 12.43 21.09
C GLY A 108 35.31 13.95 21.31
N GLU A 109 35.37 14.40 22.57
CA GLU A 109 35.37 15.82 22.97
C GLU A 109 34.08 16.59 22.59
N THR A 110 32.96 15.89 22.45
CA THR A 110 31.68 16.50 22.08
C THR A 110 30.75 16.69 23.28
N THR A 111 30.11 17.84 23.39
CA THR A 111 29.04 18.09 24.40
C THR A 111 27.65 17.65 23.92
N ILE A 112 27.53 17.30 22.64
CA ILE A 112 26.29 16.80 22.05
C ILE A 112 26.08 15.37 22.55
N GLN A 113 24.93 15.12 23.19
CA GLN A 113 24.58 13.77 23.64
C GLN A 113 24.45 12.84 22.42
N PRO A 114 25.25 11.76 22.35
CA PRO A 114 25.12 10.81 21.26
C PRO A 114 23.75 10.13 21.36
N ARG A 115 23.04 10.06 20.23
CA ARG A 115 21.80 9.29 20.12
C ARG A 115 22.13 7.90 19.57
N GLY A 116 22.02 6.90 20.42
CA GLY A 116 22.10 5.48 20.04
C GLY A 116 23.46 4.83 20.27
N TRP A 117 23.57 3.58 19.82
CA TRP A 117 24.82 2.82 19.81
C TRP A 117 25.58 3.14 18.53
N VAL A 118 26.83 3.57 18.64
CA VAL A 118 27.71 3.73 17.47
C VAL A 118 28.02 2.33 16.94
N PHE A 119 27.63 2.03 15.70
CA PHE A 119 28.09 0.82 15.03
C PHE A 119 29.61 0.91 14.92
N PRO A 120 30.38 -0.06 15.45
CA PRO A 120 31.82 -0.06 15.23
C PRO A 120 32.10 -0.07 13.73
N ASN A 121 33.17 0.58 13.28
CA ASN A 121 33.57 0.56 11.86
C ASN A 121 33.84 -0.87 11.33
N ASN A 122 34.10 -1.83 12.23
CA ASN A 122 34.21 -3.27 11.95
C ASN A 122 32.92 -4.05 12.32
N GLY A 123 31.80 -3.36 12.48
CA GLY A 123 30.52 -3.93 12.88
C GLY A 123 29.89 -4.80 11.81
N ARG A 124 29.01 -5.71 12.24
CA ARG A 124 28.21 -6.58 11.36
C ARG A 124 27.39 -5.71 10.41
N GLN A 125 27.66 -5.83 9.11
CA GLN A 125 26.84 -5.20 8.07
C GLN A 125 25.44 -5.80 8.07
N LEU A 126 24.42 -4.94 7.97
CA LEU A 126 23.04 -5.39 7.80
C LEU A 126 22.89 -6.10 6.46
N ARG A 127 22.33 -7.32 6.48
CA ARG A 127 21.98 -8.10 5.31
C ARG A 127 20.59 -7.70 4.84
N ILE A 128 20.53 -6.91 3.79
CA ILE A 128 19.27 -6.42 3.25
C ILE A 128 18.85 -7.35 2.10
N GLY A 129 17.77 -8.09 2.30
CA GLY A 129 17.16 -8.94 1.29
C GLY A 129 16.52 -8.12 0.18
N VAL A 130 16.81 -8.47 -1.07
CA VAL A 130 16.31 -7.75 -2.25
C VAL A 130 15.76 -8.77 -3.27
N PRO A 131 14.54 -8.59 -3.81
CA PRO A 131 13.98 -9.55 -4.76
C PRO A 131 14.73 -9.53 -6.10
N ASN A 132 15.17 -10.71 -6.55
CA ASN A 132 15.75 -10.92 -7.87
C ASN A 132 14.67 -11.40 -8.85
N ARG A 133 13.91 -10.45 -9.39
CA ARG A 133 12.74 -10.70 -10.24
C ARG A 133 13.07 -10.61 -11.73
N VAL A 134 12.25 -11.28 -12.55
CA VAL A 134 12.39 -11.24 -14.02
C VAL A 134 11.55 -10.14 -14.63
N SER A 135 10.34 -9.94 -14.10
CA SER A 135 9.41 -8.88 -14.52
C SER A 135 9.75 -7.54 -13.84
N TYR A 136 9.33 -6.39 -14.39
CA TYR A 136 9.41 -5.05 -13.77
C TYR A 136 10.77 -4.72 -13.10
N GLN A 137 11.86 -4.87 -13.85
CA GLN A 137 13.24 -4.70 -13.37
C GLN A 137 13.61 -3.25 -12.99
N ASP A 138 12.76 -2.27 -13.34
CA ASP A 138 12.95 -0.86 -12.99
C ASP A 138 12.82 -0.60 -11.47
N PHE A 139 12.04 -1.42 -10.76
CA PHE A 139 11.87 -1.28 -9.32
C PHE A 139 13.10 -1.76 -8.56
N VAL A 140 13.58 -2.96 -8.91
CA VAL A 140 14.82 -3.52 -8.42
C VAL A 140 15.39 -4.52 -9.42
N SER A 141 16.68 -4.40 -9.74
CA SER A 141 17.41 -5.37 -10.55
C SER A 141 18.90 -5.34 -10.25
N GLN A 142 19.58 -6.43 -10.57
CA GLN A 142 21.04 -6.50 -10.58
C GLN A 142 21.57 -6.08 -11.96
N VAL A 143 22.57 -5.22 -11.98
CA VAL A 143 23.29 -4.87 -13.21
C VAL A 143 24.09 -6.09 -13.69
N LYS A 144 23.78 -6.57 -14.91
CA LYS A 144 24.37 -7.80 -15.47
C LYS A 144 25.90 -7.76 -15.41
N GLY A 145 26.50 -8.78 -14.81
CA GLY A 145 27.95 -8.93 -14.70
C GLY A 145 28.59 -8.17 -13.54
N THR A 146 27.80 -7.56 -12.65
CA THR A 146 28.30 -6.88 -11.44
C THR A 146 27.45 -7.23 -10.22
N ASP A 147 27.99 -7.02 -9.02
CA ASP A 147 27.22 -7.14 -7.77
C ASP A 147 26.44 -5.86 -7.42
N ILE A 148 26.31 -4.94 -8.38
CA ILE A 148 25.61 -3.67 -8.20
C ILE A 148 24.12 -3.90 -8.39
N ILE A 149 23.36 -3.53 -7.36
CA ILE A 149 21.90 -3.60 -7.33
C ILE A 149 21.37 -2.18 -7.47
N GLN A 150 20.41 -1.99 -8.37
CA GLN A 150 19.84 -0.70 -8.72
C GLN A 150 18.32 -0.78 -8.86
N GLY A 151 17.68 0.37 -8.98
CA GLY A 151 16.24 0.49 -9.22
C GLY A 151 15.58 1.45 -8.24
N TYR A 152 14.34 1.82 -8.54
CA TYR A 152 13.60 2.83 -7.79
C TYR A 152 13.57 2.57 -6.27
N CYS A 153 13.34 1.32 -5.85
CA CYS A 153 13.25 1.01 -4.41
C CYS A 153 14.61 1.13 -3.70
N ILE A 154 15.69 0.83 -4.43
CA ILE A 154 17.06 0.97 -3.94
C ILE A 154 17.40 2.44 -3.77
N ASP A 155 17.08 3.27 -4.76
CA ASP A 155 17.33 4.71 -4.70
C ASP A 155 16.59 5.38 -3.53
N VAL A 156 15.34 4.98 -3.26
CA VAL A 156 14.58 5.43 -2.08
C VAL A 156 15.26 5.01 -0.79
N PHE A 157 15.73 3.76 -0.69
CA PHE A 157 16.47 3.29 0.49
C PHE A 157 17.79 4.05 0.69
N LEU A 158 18.54 4.30 -0.38
CA LEU A 158 19.78 5.08 -0.35
C LEU A 158 19.51 6.55 0.05
N ALA A 159 18.42 7.14 -0.41
CA ALA A 159 18.01 8.48 0.00
C ALA A 159 17.63 8.52 1.49
N ALA A 160 16.87 7.53 1.98
CA ALA A 160 16.48 7.44 3.38
C ALA A 160 17.69 7.26 4.31
N THR A 161 18.64 6.40 3.94
CA THR A 161 19.87 6.18 4.72
C THR A 161 20.76 7.42 4.78
N LYS A 162 20.82 8.24 3.73
CA LYS A 162 21.56 9.52 3.74
C LYS A 162 20.97 10.57 4.69
N LEU A 163 19.68 10.48 5.03
CA LEU A 163 19.02 11.38 5.99
C LEU A 163 19.24 10.96 7.44
N LEU A 164 19.80 9.77 7.68
CA LEU A 164 20.09 9.33 9.04
C LEU A 164 21.32 10.09 9.59
N PRO A 165 21.29 10.49 10.87
CA PRO A 165 22.41 11.22 11.49
C PRO A 165 23.63 10.34 11.81
N TYR A 166 23.61 9.06 11.39
CA TYR A 166 24.66 8.08 11.61
C TYR A 166 24.81 7.17 10.38
N ALA A 167 26.01 6.62 10.20
CA ALA A 167 26.28 5.66 9.14
C ALA A 167 25.63 4.31 9.46
N VAL A 168 24.93 3.74 8.47
CA VAL A 168 24.36 2.39 8.54
C VAL A 168 25.12 1.51 7.56
N PRO A 169 26.01 0.63 8.03
CA PRO A 169 26.71 -0.31 7.14
C PRO A 169 25.75 -1.43 6.72
N TYR A 170 25.55 -1.61 5.42
CA TYR A 170 24.69 -2.66 4.87
C TYR A 170 25.32 -3.32 3.65
N LYS A 171 24.80 -4.51 3.32
CA LYS A 171 25.03 -5.19 2.05
C LYS A 171 23.70 -5.73 1.53
N PHE A 172 23.48 -5.61 0.24
CA PHE A 172 22.31 -6.19 -0.39
C PHE A 172 22.56 -7.66 -0.69
N VAL A 173 21.54 -8.49 -0.48
CA VAL A 173 21.56 -9.92 -0.76
C VAL A 173 20.35 -10.25 -1.61
N LEU A 174 20.59 -10.80 -2.80
CA LEU A 174 19.54 -11.17 -3.74
C LEU A 174 18.75 -12.37 -3.22
N PHE A 175 17.44 -12.34 -3.47
CA PHE A 175 16.51 -13.41 -3.15
C PHE A 175 15.74 -13.84 -4.39
N GLY A 176 15.83 -15.13 -4.75
CA GLY A 176 15.25 -15.69 -5.95
C GLY A 176 16.30 -16.23 -6.92
N ASP A 177 15.85 -16.97 -7.92
CA ASP A 177 16.70 -17.64 -8.91
C ASP A 177 17.04 -16.75 -10.13
N GLY A 178 16.41 -15.58 -10.26
CA GLY A 178 16.55 -14.70 -11.43
C GLY A 178 15.92 -15.26 -12.71
N HIS A 179 15.19 -16.37 -12.63
CA HIS A 179 14.48 -17.01 -13.74
C HIS A 179 12.96 -16.94 -13.58
N LYS A 180 12.47 -16.79 -12.35
CA LYS A 180 11.06 -16.57 -12.03
C LYS A 180 10.93 -15.45 -10.99
N ASN A 181 9.75 -14.84 -10.91
CA ASN A 181 9.50 -13.87 -9.84
C ASN A 181 9.51 -14.59 -8.49
N PRO A 182 10.31 -14.13 -7.50
CA PRO A 182 10.38 -14.76 -6.20
C PRO A 182 9.08 -14.55 -5.40
N SER A 183 8.81 -15.44 -4.45
CA SER A 183 7.70 -15.26 -3.51
C SER A 183 8.06 -14.22 -2.44
N TYR A 184 7.35 -13.09 -2.43
CA TYR A 184 7.60 -12.03 -1.45
C TYR A 184 7.25 -12.47 -0.03
N SER A 185 6.34 -13.43 0.13
CA SER A 185 6.03 -14.01 1.45
C SER A 185 7.21 -14.85 1.97
N GLN A 186 7.92 -15.56 1.09
CA GLN A 186 9.15 -16.26 1.46
C GLN A 186 10.28 -15.26 1.75
N LEU A 187 10.44 -14.19 0.95
CA LEU A 187 11.41 -13.13 1.21
C LEU A 187 11.25 -12.55 2.62
N VAL A 188 10.01 -12.28 3.03
CA VAL A 188 9.72 -11.78 4.38
C VAL A 188 10.01 -12.83 5.46
N ASN A 189 9.71 -14.11 5.21
CA ASN A 189 10.06 -15.20 6.14
C ASN A 189 11.59 -15.40 6.30
N MET A 190 12.41 -14.95 5.36
CA MET A 190 13.87 -14.96 5.54
C MET A 190 14.34 -13.99 6.62
N ILE A 191 13.54 -12.98 6.97
CA ILE A 191 13.81 -12.08 8.10
C ILE A 191 13.56 -12.81 9.42
N THR A 192 12.45 -13.55 9.54
CA THR A 192 12.15 -14.32 10.76
C THR A 192 13.12 -15.47 10.99
N SER A 193 13.75 -15.97 9.93
CA SER A 193 14.77 -17.01 9.98
C SER A 193 16.19 -16.47 10.24
N ASP A 194 16.35 -15.18 10.55
CA ASP A 194 17.63 -14.48 10.74
C ASP A 194 18.62 -14.64 9.54
N ALA A 195 18.09 -14.85 8.34
CA ALA A 195 18.88 -14.87 7.11
C ALA A 195 19.11 -13.45 6.57
N TYR A 196 18.10 -12.58 6.73
CA TYR A 196 18.16 -11.15 6.43
C TYR A 196 17.80 -10.33 7.66
N ASP A 197 18.41 -9.16 7.78
CA ASP A 197 18.13 -8.23 8.89
C ASP A 197 17.02 -7.23 8.49
N ALA A 198 16.83 -7.00 7.19
CA ALA A 198 15.75 -6.20 6.61
C ALA A 198 15.50 -6.63 5.15
N ALA A 199 14.42 -6.15 4.53
CA ALA A 199 14.19 -6.33 3.09
C ALA A 199 13.80 -5.00 2.42
N VAL A 200 14.25 -4.81 1.19
CA VAL A 200 13.96 -3.62 0.37
C VAL A 200 13.45 -4.06 -1.01
N GLY A 201 12.36 -3.46 -1.45
CA GLY A 201 11.73 -3.73 -2.73
C GLY A 201 10.28 -3.25 -2.74
N ASP A 202 9.56 -3.56 -3.81
CA ASP A 202 8.12 -3.31 -3.98
C ASP A 202 7.26 -4.29 -3.16
N ILE A 203 7.54 -4.38 -1.86
CA ILE A 203 6.92 -5.34 -0.96
C ILE A 203 5.58 -4.79 -0.48
N ALA A 204 4.49 -5.37 -0.96
CA ALA A 204 3.15 -5.02 -0.49
C ALA A 204 2.97 -5.32 1.01
N ILE A 205 2.45 -4.33 1.74
CA ILE A 205 2.07 -4.41 3.14
C ILE A 205 0.72 -5.14 3.21
N VAL A 206 0.72 -6.38 3.70
CA VAL A 206 -0.49 -7.20 3.85
C VAL A 206 -0.57 -7.79 5.24
N THR A 207 -1.80 -8.02 5.72
CA THR A 207 -2.11 -8.46 7.09
C THR A 207 -1.32 -9.69 7.55
N ASN A 208 -1.06 -10.65 6.66
CA ASN A 208 -0.29 -11.84 7.02
C ASN A 208 1.19 -11.52 7.28
N ARG A 209 1.78 -10.56 6.55
CA ARG A 209 3.18 -10.16 6.70
C ARG A 209 3.39 -9.24 7.91
N THR A 210 2.44 -8.36 8.20
CA THR A 210 2.51 -7.44 9.36
C THR A 210 2.43 -8.17 10.70
N LYS A 211 1.99 -9.43 10.72
CA LYS A 211 1.99 -10.27 11.93
C LYS A 211 3.38 -10.79 12.31
N ILE A 212 4.33 -10.80 11.37
CA ILE A 212 5.64 -11.44 11.55
C ILE A 212 6.82 -10.46 11.40
N VAL A 213 6.63 -9.34 10.70
CA VAL A 213 7.64 -8.28 10.57
C VAL A 213 7.00 -6.90 10.67
N ASP A 214 7.79 -5.94 11.15
CA ASP A 214 7.41 -4.53 11.14
C ASP A 214 7.69 -3.91 9.76
N PHE A 215 6.78 -3.05 9.32
CA PHE A 215 6.91 -2.31 8.06
C PHE A 215 7.13 -0.83 8.33
N THR A 216 7.88 -0.17 7.45
CA THR A 216 7.93 1.29 7.40
C THR A 216 6.60 1.86 6.93
N GLN A 217 6.45 3.18 7.02
CA GLN A 217 5.39 3.87 6.27
C GLN A 217 5.55 3.57 4.77
N PRO A 218 4.44 3.34 4.05
CA PRO A 218 4.49 3.12 2.61
C PRO A 218 5.00 4.38 1.91
N TYR A 219 5.98 4.21 1.02
CA TYR A 219 6.51 5.32 0.21
C TYR A 219 5.80 5.47 -1.15
N ILE A 220 4.96 4.50 -1.50
CA ILE A 220 4.12 4.51 -2.72
C ILE A 220 2.76 3.91 -2.39
N GLU A 221 1.70 4.51 -2.89
CA GLU A 221 0.35 3.94 -2.79
C GLU A 221 0.24 2.76 -3.76
N SER A 222 -0.29 1.64 -3.26
CA SER A 222 -0.54 0.44 -4.05
C SER A 222 -2.05 0.19 -4.13
N GLY A 223 -2.53 -0.17 -5.32
CA GLY A 223 -3.93 -0.55 -5.55
C GLY A 223 -4.03 -1.79 -6.45
N LEU A 224 -5.06 -2.60 -6.23
CA LEU A 224 -5.38 -3.70 -7.15
C LEU A 224 -6.20 -3.15 -8.31
N VAL A 225 -5.79 -3.48 -9.54
CA VAL A 225 -6.52 -3.10 -10.76
C VAL A 225 -6.78 -4.37 -11.55
N ILE A 226 -7.97 -4.46 -12.14
CA ILE A 226 -8.36 -5.57 -13.00
C ILE A 226 -8.13 -5.15 -14.44
N VAL A 227 -7.38 -5.94 -15.19
CA VAL A 227 -7.17 -5.73 -16.63
C VAL A 227 -7.98 -6.77 -17.39
N ALA A 228 -8.94 -6.31 -18.20
CA ALA A 228 -9.81 -7.18 -18.99
C ALA A 228 -9.83 -6.73 -20.47
N PRO A 229 -9.93 -7.67 -21.44
CA PRO A 229 -9.91 -7.34 -22.85
C PRO A 229 -11.23 -6.69 -23.27
N ILE A 230 -11.14 -5.63 -24.07
CA ILE A 230 -12.32 -4.95 -24.60
C ILE A 230 -12.61 -5.44 -26.01
N ARG A 231 -13.77 -6.06 -26.21
CA ARG A 231 -14.22 -6.46 -27.54
C ARG A 231 -15.00 -5.31 -28.19
N LYS A 232 -14.51 -4.86 -29.36
CA LYS A 232 -15.29 -3.99 -30.25
C LYS A 232 -16.37 -4.82 -30.91
N LEU A 233 -17.63 -4.45 -30.73
CA LEU A 233 -18.71 -5.01 -31.52
C LEU A 233 -18.53 -4.55 -32.97
N ASN A 234 -18.27 -5.50 -33.88
CA ASN A 234 -18.09 -5.19 -35.29
C ASN A 234 -19.33 -4.45 -35.83
N SER A 235 -19.10 -3.30 -36.47
CA SER A 235 -20.14 -2.59 -37.21
C SER A 235 -20.54 -3.46 -38.41
N SER A 236 -21.66 -4.17 -38.30
CA SER A 236 -22.19 -4.98 -39.39
C SER A 236 -22.61 -4.09 -40.55
N ALA A 237 -22.35 -4.48 -41.80
CA ALA A 237 -22.80 -3.74 -43.00
C ALA A 237 -24.31 -3.43 -43.01
N TRP A 238 -25.12 -4.22 -42.30
CA TRP A 238 -26.57 -4.03 -42.09
C TRP A 238 -26.93 -3.06 -40.95
N ALA A 239 -25.98 -2.26 -40.47
CA ALA A 239 -26.21 -1.30 -39.39
C ALA A 239 -27.33 -0.30 -39.70
N PHE A 240 -27.59 -0.01 -40.99
CA PHE A 240 -28.67 0.88 -41.44
C PHE A 240 -30.08 0.36 -41.14
N LEU A 241 -30.29 -0.95 -40.93
CA LEU A 241 -31.60 -1.48 -40.55
C LEU A 241 -31.87 -1.47 -39.04
N ARG A 242 -30.83 -1.31 -38.21
CA ARG A 242 -30.93 -1.32 -36.74
C ARG A 242 -31.70 -0.15 -36.10
N PRO A 243 -31.78 1.07 -36.68
CA PRO A 243 -32.46 2.20 -36.02
C PRO A 243 -33.94 1.96 -35.74
N PHE A 244 -34.62 1.17 -36.57
CA PHE A 244 -36.04 0.83 -36.40
C PHE A 244 -36.21 -0.68 -36.24
N THR A 245 -37.13 -1.08 -35.35
CA THR A 245 -37.50 -2.48 -35.21
C THR A 245 -38.21 -2.98 -36.47
N PRO A 246 -38.19 -4.29 -36.76
CA PRO A 246 -38.93 -4.84 -37.91
C PRO A 246 -40.42 -4.46 -37.91
N PHE A 247 -41.02 -4.34 -36.72
CA PHE A 247 -42.38 -3.87 -36.56
C PHE A 247 -42.55 -2.42 -37.01
N MET A 248 -41.64 -1.52 -36.61
CA MET A 248 -41.68 -0.11 -37.02
C MET A 248 -41.52 0.03 -38.55
N TRP A 249 -40.61 -0.73 -39.16
CA TRP A 249 -40.49 -0.78 -40.62
C TRP A 249 -41.80 -1.20 -41.30
N GLY A 250 -42.48 -2.22 -40.77
CA GLY A 250 -43.78 -2.66 -41.25
C GLY A 250 -44.87 -1.60 -41.11
N VAL A 251 -44.96 -0.94 -39.96
CA VAL A 251 -45.93 0.15 -39.70
C VAL A 251 -45.69 1.33 -40.63
N THR A 252 -44.42 1.74 -40.81
CA THR A 252 -44.05 2.80 -41.74
C THR A 252 -44.48 2.44 -43.16
N ALA A 253 -44.12 1.26 -43.66
CA ALA A 253 -44.51 0.79 -45.00
C ALA A 253 -46.04 0.75 -45.18
N ALA A 254 -46.79 0.28 -44.18
CA ALA A 254 -48.25 0.25 -44.22
C ALA A 254 -48.85 1.67 -44.31
N PHE A 255 -48.32 2.62 -43.53
CA PHE A 255 -48.81 4.00 -43.53
C PHE A 255 -48.50 4.73 -44.85
N PHE A 256 -47.33 4.46 -45.46
CA PHE A 256 -47.01 4.92 -46.83
C PHE A 256 -48.02 4.43 -47.87
N LEU A 257 -48.49 3.18 -47.76
CA LEU A 257 -49.52 2.64 -48.65
C LEU A 257 -50.90 3.28 -48.39
N ILE A 258 -51.31 3.42 -47.13
CA ILE A 258 -52.59 4.01 -46.74
C ILE A 258 -52.71 5.45 -47.25
N VAL A 259 -51.68 6.27 -47.01
CA VAL A 259 -51.70 7.67 -47.47
C VAL A 259 -51.68 7.75 -49.01
N GLY A 260 -50.93 6.87 -49.68
CA GLY A 260 -50.95 6.76 -51.14
C GLY A 260 -52.35 6.46 -51.69
N VAL A 261 -53.10 5.55 -51.04
CA VAL A 261 -54.48 5.24 -51.40
C VAL A 261 -55.42 6.41 -51.12
N VAL A 262 -55.27 7.10 -49.99
CA VAL A 262 -56.09 8.29 -49.65
C VAL A 262 -55.89 9.42 -50.67
N VAL A 263 -54.64 9.72 -51.02
CA VAL A 263 -54.33 10.74 -52.04
C VAL A 263 -54.85 10.29 -53.41
N TRP A 264 -54.71 9.00 -53.75
CA TRP A 264 -55.30 8.46 -54.96
C TRP A 264 -56.82 8.65 -55.02
N ILE A 265 -57.58 8.35 -53.96
CA ILE A 265 -59.03 8.56 -53.94
C ILE A 265 -59.39 10.04 -54.20
N LEU A 266 -58.64 10.96 -53.60
CA LEU A 266 -58.88 12.41 -53.69
C LEU A 266 -58.49 13.00 -55.05
N GLU A 267 -57.40 12.53 -55.67
CA GLU A 267 -56.89 13.03 -56.94
C GLU A 267 -57.48 12.28 -58.15
N HIS A 268 -57.87 11.00 -58.01
CA HIS A 268 -58.38 10.18 -59.12
C HIS A 268 -59.63 10.77 -59.79
N ARG A 269 -60.46 11.49 -59.03
CA ARG A 269 -61.65 12.15 -59.57
C ARG A 269 -61.35 13.38 -60.41
N ILE A 270 -60.25 14.09 -60.15
CA ILE A 270 -60.01 15.45 -60.65
C ILE A 270 -58.80 15.52 -61.59
N ASN A 271 -57.79 14.67 -61.37
CA ASN A 271 -56.52 14.70 -62.08
C ASN A 271 -56.40 13.53 -63.09
N ASP A 272 -56.12 13.85 -64.35
CA ASP A 272 -55.96 12.87 -65.43
C ASP A 272 -54.65 12.07 -65.32
N GLU A 273 -53.65 12.57 -64.59
CA GLU A 273 -52.38 11.85 -64.38
C GLU A 273 -52.55 10.58 -63.51
N PHE A 274 -53.56 10.58 -62.62
CA PHE A 274 -53.97 9.43 -61.79
C PHE A 274 -55.03 8.53 -62.44
N ARG A 275 -55.29 8.72 -63.75
CA ARG A 275 -56.24 7.90 -64.54
C ARG A 275 -55.51 6.94 -65.49
N GLY A 276 -56.09 5.76 -65.72
CA GLY A 276 -55.51 4.72 -66.57
C GLY A 276 -55.97 3.31 -66.22
N PRO A 277 -55.46 2.26 -66.89
CA PRO A 277 -55.78 0.87 -66.56
C PRO A 277 -55.34 0.51 -65.14
N PRO A 278 -56.02 -0.44 -64.45
CA PRO A 278 -55.83 -0.69 -63.01
C PRO A 278 -54.39 -1.06 -62.63
N LYS A 279 -53.66 -1.74 -63.53
CA LYS A 279 -52.23 -2.06 -63.33
C LYS A 279 -51.35 -0.81 -63.29
N LYS A 280 -51.65 0.21 -64.11
CA LYS A 280 -50.88 1.46 -64.13
C LYS A 280 -51.15 2.30 -62.88
N GLN A 281 -52.40 2.30 -62.40
CA GLN A 281 -52.79 3.04 -61.19
C GLN A 281 -52.11 2.51 -59.93
N PHE A 282 -52.02 1.19 -59.76
CA PHE A 282 -51.32 0.59 -58.63
C PHE A 282 -49.84 0.97 -58.60
N VAL A 283 -49.19 0.99 -59.77
CA VAL A 283 -47.80 1.44 -59.90
C VAL A 283 -47.68 2.94 -59.60
N THR A 284 -48.62 3.77 -60.05
CA THR A 284 -48.63 5.20 -59.73
C THR A 284 -48.79 5.45 -58.22
N ILE A 285 -49.63 4.69 -57.51
CA ILE A 285 -49.80 4.79 -56.05
C ILE A 285 -48.49 4.43 -55.33
N LEU A 286 -47.89 3.29 -55.67
CA LEU A 286 -46.64 2.86 -55.06
C LEU A 286 -45.50 3.83 -55.33
N TRP A 287 -45.41 4.31 -56.58
CA TRP A 287 -44.38 5.24 -57.00
C TRP A 287 -44.56 6.61 -56.34
N PHE A 288 -45.79 7.10 -56.25
CA PHE A 288 -46.12 8.34 -55.56
C PHE A 288 -45.75 8.27 -54.07
N SER A 289 -46.18 7.22 -53.36
CA SER A 289 -45.81 7.00 -51.96
C SER A 289 -44.30 6.95 -51.76
N PHE A 290 -43.57 6.23 -52.62
CA PHE A 290 -42.10 6.17 -52.56
C PHE A 290 -41.43 7.51 -52.85
N SER A 291 -41.91 8.25 -53.86
CA SER A 291 -41.43 9.59 -54.22
C SER A 291 -41.59 10.61 -53.08
N THR A 292 -42.69 10.54 -52.30
CA THR A 292 -42.90 11.42 -51.14
C THR A 292 -41.88 11.22 -50.02
N MET A 293 -41.33 10.00 -49.87
CA MET A 293 -40.32 9.68 -48.85
C MET A 293 -38.99 10.42 -49.07
N PHE A 294 -38.61 10.60 -50.34
CA PHE A 294 -37.35 11.21 -50.77
C PHE A 294 -37.51 12.66 -51.24
N PHE A 295 -38.64 13.31 -50.94
CA PHE A 295 -38.99 14.66 -51.40
C PHE A 295 -38.95 14.83 -52.94
N SER A 296 -39.00 13.75 -53.70
CA SER A 296 -38.96 13.75 -55.17
C SER A 296 -40.38 13.82 -55.74
N HIS A 297 -41.00 15.00 -55.64
CA HIS A 297 -42.35 15.22 -56.16
C HIS A 297 -42.33 15.34 -57.67
N ARG A 298 -42.85 14.31 -58.35
CA ARG A 298 -42.96 14.28 -59.81
C ARG A 298 -44.36 14.70 -60.30
N GLU A 299 -45.38 14.55 -59.46
CA GLU A 299 -46.78 14.68 -59.82
C GLU A 299 -47.41 15.92 -59.17
N ASN A 300 -48.21 16.67 -59.95
CA ASN A 300 -48.86 17.89 -59.45
C ASN A 300 -50.22 17.53 -58.85
N THR A 301 -50.36 17.61 -57.52
CA THR A 301 -51.68 17.47 -56.86
C THR A 301 -52.56 18.69 -57.15
N VAL A 302 -53.75 18.46 -57.72
CA VAL A 302 -54.67 19.54 -58.14
C VAL A 302 -55.72 19.81 -57.05
N SER A 303 -56.05 18.83 -56.22
CA SER A 303 -57.08 18.94 -55.17
C SER A 303 -56.60 19.74 -53.95
N THR A 304 -57.42 20.69 -53.47
CA THR A 304 -57.13 21.46 -52.25
C THR A 304 -57.07 20.57 -51.00
N LEU A 305 -57.95 19.57 -50.90
CA LEU A 305 -57.95 18.59 -49.82
C LEU A 305 -56.76 17.62 -49.94
N GLY A 306 -56.39 17.20 -51.15
CA GLY A 306 -55.21 16.39 -51.42
C GLY A 306 -53.92 17.09 -51.00
N ARG A 307 -53.80 18.39 -51.29
CA ARG A 307 -52.68 19.24 -50.86
C ARG A 307 -52.57 19.35 -49.33
N MET A 308 -53.69 19.53 -48.63
CA MET A 308 -53.68 19.59 -47.16
C MET A 308 -53.19 18.27 -46.53
N VAL A 309 -53.71 17.14 -47.02
CA VAL A 309 -53.27 15.80 -46.57
C VAL A 309 -51.79 15.59 -46.87
N LEU A 310 -51.32 16.00 -48.05
CA LEU A 310 -49.92 15.90 -48.46
C LEU A 310 -48.99 16.75 -47.59
N ILE A 311 -49.36 17.99 -47.23
CA ILE A 311 -48.56 18.85 -46.35
C ILE A 311 -48.38 18.21 -44.96
N ILE A 312 -49.47 17.70 -44.37
CA ILE A 312 -49.41 16.99 -43.08
C ILE A 312 -48.54 15.74 -43.21
N TRP A 313 -48.68 15.01 -44.32
CA TRP A 313 -47.89 13.82 -44.59
C TRP A 313 -46.39 14.10 -44.72
N LEU A 314 -46.00 15.17 -45.44
CA LEU A 314 -44.61 15.58 -45.55
C LEU A 314 -44.00 15.96 -44.20
N PHE A 315 -44.79 16.55 -43.29
CA PHE A 315 -44.35 16.81 -41.93
C PHE A 315 -44.08 15.51 -41.15
N VAL A 316 -44.93 14.48 -41.31
CA VAL A 316 -44.72 13.15 -40.71
C VAL A 316 -43.48 12.48 -41.30
N VAL A 317 -43.29 12.50 -42.62
CA VAL A 317 -42.10 11.96 -43.29
C VAL A 317 -40.82 12.65 -42.80
N LEU A 318 -40.86 13.97 -42.60
CA LEU A 318 -39.74 14.73 -42.04
C LEU A 318 -39.38 14.28 -40.62
N ILE A 319 -40.38 14.03 -39.76
CA ILE A 319 -40.15 13.50 -38.41
C ILE A 319 -39.54 12.09 -38.47
N ILE A 320 -40.05 11.22 -39.36
CA ILE A 320 -39.53 9.85 -39.52
C ILE A 320 -38.06 9.88 -39.98
N ASN A 321 -37.74 10.67 -41.00
CA ASN A 321 -36.36 10.81 -41.50
C ASN A 321 -35.41 11.40 -40.44
N SER A 322 -35.89 12.40 -39.68
CA SER A 322 -35.12 13.02 -38.60
C SER A 322 -34.87 12.03 -37.45
N SER A 323 -35.89 11.27 -37.04
CA SER A 323 -35.79 10.25 -35.99
C SER A 323 -34.89 9.09 -36.39
N TYR A 324 -34.98 8.64 -37.65
CA TYR A 324 -34.09 7.62 -38.21
C TYR A 324 -32.63 8.09 -38.16
N THR A 325 -32.37 9.31 -38.66
CA THR A 325 -31.01 9.88 -38.70
C THR A 325 -30.44 10.07 -37.30
N ALA A 326 -31.24 10.57 -36.35
CA ALA A 326 -30.84 10.73 -34.96
C ALA A 326 -30.51 9.39 -34.29
N SER A 327 -31.35 8.37 -34.51
CA SER A 327 -31.17 7.04 -33.93
C SER A 327 -29.95 6.32 -34.53
N LEU A 328 -29.77 6.41 -35.85
CA LEU A 328 -28.59 5.87 -36.53
C LEU A 328 -27.31 6.55 -36.02
N THR A 329 -27.34 7.88 -35.90
CA THR A 329 -26.19 8.64 -35.40
C THR A 329 -25.86 8.24 -33.96
N SER A 330 -26.85 8.13 -33.08
CA SER A 330 -26.66 7.68 -31.69
C SER A 330 -26.03 6.29 -31.61
N ILE A 331 -26.47 5.35 -32.44
CA ILE A 331 -25.90 3.99 -32.50
C ILE A 331 -24.45 4.02 -33.00
N LEU A 332 -24.10 4.91 -33.93
CA LEU A 332 -22.75 5.01 -34.50
C LEU A 332 -21.79 5.79 -33.59
N THR A 333 -22.27 6.72 -32.77
CA THR A 333 -21.44 7.49 -31.83
C THR A 333 -21.16 6.71 -30.54
N VAL A 334 -22.09 5.85 -30.11
CA VAL A 334 -21.85 4.96 -28.96
C VAL A 334 -20.97 3.80 -29.40
N GLN A 335 -19.66 3.91 -29.12
CA GLN A 335 -18.78 2.75 -29.18
C GLN A 335 -19.25 1.72 -28.13
N GLN A 336 -19.97 0.69 -28.55
CA GLN A 336 -20.31 -0.41 -27.67
C GLN A 336 -19.07 -1.27 -27.43
N LEU A 337 -18.33 -0.92 -26.40
CA LEU A 337 -17.25 -1.71 -25.83
C LEU A 337 -17.90 -2.78 -24.93
N SER A 338 -17.83 -4.04 -25.35
CA SER A 338 -18.30 -5.17 -24.55
C SER A 338 -17.10 -5.79 -23.86
N SER A 339 -17.07 -5.69 -22.53
CA SER A 339 -16.18 -6.49 -21.68
C SER A 339 -17.05 -7.44 -20.84
N PRO A 340 -16.72 -8.75 -20.79
CA PRO A 340 -17.36 -9.70 -19.87
C PRO A 340 -17.18 -9.27 -18.41
N ILE A 341 -15.99 -8.74 -18.08
CA ILE A 341 -15.61 -8.30 -16.75
C ILE A 341 -15.61 -6.77 -16.71
N LYS A 342 -16.53 -6.19 -15.93
CA LYS A 342 -16.66 -4.73 -15.74
C LYS A 342 -16.04 -4.24 -14.43
N GLY A 343 -15.81 -5.16 -13.49
CA GLY A 343 -15.26 -4.88 -12.17
C GLY A 343 -15.18 -6.13 -11.30
N ILE A 344 -14.87 -5.92 -10.01
CA ILE A 344 -14.60 -7.01 -9.08
C ILE A 344 -15.81 -7.93 -8.85
N GLU A 345 -17.02 -7.37 -8.74
CA GLU A 345 -18.25 -8.15 -8.56
C GLU A 345 -18.49 -9.09 -9.74
N SER A 346 -18.36 -8.58 -10.97
CA SER A 346 -18.49 -9.41 -12.17
C SER A 346 -17.40 -10.48 -12.26
N LEU A 347 -16.19 -10.19 -11.78
CA LEU A 347 -15.08 -11.13 -11.75
C LEU A 347 -15.35 -12.28 -10.78
N ILE A 348 -15.87 -11.98 -9.59
CA ILE A 348 -16.26 -12.97 -8.57
C ILE A 348 -17.41 -13.85 -9.09
N MET A 349 -18.46 -13.24 -9.66
CA MET A 349 -19.64 -13.95 -10.16
C MET A 349 -19.38 -14.79 -11.42
N SER A 350 -18.40 -14.40 -12.24
CA SER A 350 -18.02 -15.17 -13.42
C SER A 350 -17.42 -16.53 -13.02
N ASN A 351 -17.47 -17.52 -13.91
CA ASN A 351 -16.74 -18.78 -13.76
C ASN A 351 -15.49 -18.85 -14.65
N GLU A 352 -15.10 -17.71 -15.22
CA GLU A 352 -13.97 -17.66 -16.16
C GLU A 352 -12.62 -17.71 -15.42
N PRO A 353 -11.55 -18.19 -16.09
CA PRO A 353 -10.20 -18.20 -15.51
C PRO A 353 -9.67 -16.78 -15.32
N ILE A 354 -8.96 -16.56 -14.20
CA ILE A 354 -8.38 -15.28 -13.80
C ILE A 354 -6.87 -15.46 -13.71
N GLY A 355 -6.12 -14.64 -14.44
CA GLY A 355 -4.68 -14.59 -14.33
C GLY A 355 -4.24 -13.82 -13.07
N PHE A 356 -3.08 -14.16 -12.52
CA PHE A 356 -2.46 -13.34 -11.48
C PHE A 356 -0.93 -13.37 -11.60
N PRO A 357 -0.24 -12.27 -11.19
CA PRO A 357 1.22 -12.22 -11.18
C PRO A 357 1.85 -13.22 -10.20
N VAL A 358 2.78 -14.06 -10.68
CA VAL A 358 3.57 -14.97 -9.84
C VAL A 358 4.38 -14.19 -8.81
N GLY A 359 4.36 -14.66 -7.55
CA GLY A 359 5.08 -14.05 -6.44
C GLY A 359 4.37 -12.86 -5.78
N SER A 360 3.23 -12.44 -6.35
CA SER A 360 2.38 -11.38 -5.80
C SER A 360 1.50 -11.89 -4.65
N PHE A 361 0.99 -10.95 -3.84
CA PHE A 361 -0.03 -11.21 -2.85
C PHE A 361 -1.43 -11.45 -3.46
N ALA A 362 -1.59 -11.15 -4.75
CA ALA A 362 -2.87 -11.26 -5.47
C ALA A 362 -3.50 -12.65 -5.38
N GLU A 363 -2.71 -13.72 -5.44
CA GLU A 363 -3.22 -15.10 -5.31
C GLU A 363 -3.97 -15.34 -3.98
N ASN A 364 -3.33 -14.96 -2.88
CA ASN A 364 -3.90 -15.12 -1.55
C ASN A 364 -5.10 -14.18 -1.38
N TYR A 365 -5.03 -12.95 -1.90
CA TYR A 365 -6.16 -12.03 -1.84
C TYR A 365 -7.39 -12.57 -2.58
N LEU A 366 -7.21 -13.05 -3.82
CA LEU A 366 -8.32 -13.61 -4.61
C LEU A 366 -8.89 -14.89 -3.97
N SER A 367 -8.04 -15.76 -3.43
CA SER A 367 -8.50 -17.05 -2.89
C SER A 367 -8.99 -17.02 -1.44
N GLU A 368 -8.33 -16.26 -0.55
CA GLU A 368 -8.64 -16.24 0.89
C GLU A 368 -9.63 -15.13 1.25
N GLU A 369 -9.49 -13.93 0.67
CA GLU A 369 -10.38 -12.79 1.00
C GLU A 369 -11.64 -12.77 0.12
N LEU A 370 -11.50 -13.04 -1.18
CA LEU A 370 -12.63 -13.04 -2.12
C LEU A 370 -13.27 -14.41 -2.34
N ASN A 371 -12.74 -15.47 -1.70
CA ASN A 371 -13.24 -16.85 -1.79
C ASN A 371 -13.35 -17.37 -3.24
N ILE A 372 -12.47 -16.91 -4.14
CA ILE A 372 -12.42 -17.42 -5.52
C ILE A 372 -11.74 -18.79 -5.52
N ALA A 373 -12.37 -19.76 -6.19
CA ALA A 373 -11.82 -21.11 -6.31
C ALA A 373 -10.42 -21.09 -6.95
N LYS A 374 -9.43 -21.71 -6.30
CA LYS A 374 -8.04 -21.78 -6.79
C LYS A 374 -7.92 -22.41 -8.19
N SER A 375 -8.87 -23.28 -8.57
CA SER A 375 -8.94 -23.87 -9.92
C SER A 375 -9.16 -22.85 -11.04
N ARG A 376 -9.69 -21.66 -10.72
CA ARG A 376 -9.86 -20.56 -11.67
C ARG A 376 -8.61 -19.69 -11.80
N LEU A 377 -7.66 -19.80 -10.86
CA LEU A 377 -6.51 -18.91 -10.81
C LEU A 377 -5.38 -19.47 -11.67
N VAL A 378 -4.90 -18.66 -12.61
CA VAL A 378 -3.82 -19.00 -13.53
C VAL A 378 -2.60 -18.16 -13.22
N ALA A 379 -1.52 -18.82 -12.82
CA ALA A 379 -0.27 -18.15 -12.49
C ALA A 379 0.42 -17.66 -13.77
N LEU A 380 0.72 -16.37 -13.83
CA LEU A 380 1.40 -15.74 -14.98
C LEU A 380 2.70 -15.07 -14.52
N GLY A 381 3.80 -15.34 -15.21
CA GLY A 381 5.15 -14.97 -14.73
C GLY A 381 5.72 -13.66 -15.28
N SER A 382 5.24 -13.19 -16.44
CA SER A 382 5.79 -12.02 -17.11
C SER A 382 4.70 -11.16 -17.74
N PRO A 383 4.95 -9.85 -17.96
CA PRO A 383 3.99 -8.95 -18.60
C PRO A 383 3.54 -9.44 -19.99
N GLU A 384 4.43 -10.06 -20.75
CA GLU A 384 4.11 -10.60 -22.07
C GLU A 384 3.12 -11.77 -21.98
N LEU A 385 3.26 -12.61 -20.95
CA LEU A 385 2.29 -13.69 -20.68
C LEU A 385 0.93 -13.14 -20.25
N TYR A 386 0.87 -11.98 -19.60
CA TYR A 386 -0.40 -11.34 -19.27
C TYR A 386 -1.13 -10.91 -20.54
N ALA A 387 -0.42 -10.22 -21.44
CA ALA A 387 -0.96 -9.77 -22.71
C ALA A 387 -1.41 -10.96 -23.58
N ASP A 388 -0.54 -11.96 -23.76
CA ASP A 388 -0.85 -13.14 -24.58
C ASP A 388 -2.04 -13.93 -24.03
N ALA A 389 -2.15 -14.07 -22.70
CA ALA A 389 -3.27 -14.76 -22.06
C ALA A 389 -4.61 -14.02 -22.24
N LEU A 390 -4.58 -12.69 -22.19
CA LEU A 390 -5.76 -11.84 -22.40
C LEU A 390 -6.17 -11.81 -23.89
N GLU A 391 -5.21 -11.71 -24.81
CA GLU A 391 -5.46 -11.68 -26.26
C GLU A 391 -6.00 -13.02 -26.78
N ARG A 392 -5.46 -14.14 -26.30
CA ARG A 392 -5.95 -15.48 -26.65
C ARG A 392 -7.25 -15.85 -25.93
N GLY A 393 -7.65 -15.07 -24.92
CA GLY A 393 -8.81 -15.35 -24.09
C GLY A 393 -8.66 -16.61 -23.24
N THR A 394 -7.43 -17.02 -22.90
CA THR A 394 -7.20 -18.10 -21.94
C THR A 394 -7.58 -17.69 -20.53
N VAL A 395 -7.46 -16.39 -20.23
CA VAL A 395 -7.99 -15.76 -19.02
C VAL A 395 -8.92 -14.61 -19.41
N ALA A 396 -9.93 -14.39 -18.59
CA ALA A 396 -10.90 -13.31 -18.76
C ALA A 396 -10.40 -11.97 -18.26
N ALA A 397 -9.55 -12.01 -17.23
CA ALA A 397 -8.93 -10.86 -16.61
C ALA A 397 -7.61 -11.26 -15.94
N VAL A 398 -6.74 -10.27 -15.73
CA VAL A 398 -5.49 -10.38 -14.95
C VAL A 398 -5.49 -9.33 -13.84
#